data_AF-A0A530RF35-F1
#
_entry.id   AF-A0A530RF35-F1
#
_cell.length_a   1.000
_cell.length_b   1.000
_cell.length_c   1.000
_cell.angle_alpha   90.00
_cell.angle_beta   90.00
_cell.angle_gamma   90.00
#
_symmetry.space_group_name_H-M   'P 1'
#
loop_
_entity.id
_entity.type
_entity.pdbx_description
1 polymer ?
#
loop_
_entity_poly.entity_id
_entity_poly.type
_entity_poly.pdbx_seq_one_letter_code
_entity_poly.pdbx_strand_id
1 'polypeptide(L)' 'DKLPYDLIPTRELRAMLRRYVRERKQERFGIYMDSGDGGRLAMIEGEARSWHQAIQD' A
#
# COMPACT_ATOMS: atom_id res chain seq x y z
N ASP A 1 -5.19 -9.26 12.06
CA ASP A 1 -5.15 -10.47 11.21
C ASP A 1 -4.61 -11.58 12.08
N LYS A 2 -4.67 -12.84 11.63
CA LYS A 2 -4.21 -14.00 12.39
C LYS A 2 -2.96 -14.63 11.77
N LEU A 3 -2.14 -13.82 11.10
CA LEU A 3 -0.96 -14.33 10.41
C LEU A 3 0.12 -14.73 11.42
N PRO A 4 0.81 -15.87 11.21
CA PRO A 4 1.80 -16.38 12.13
C PRO A 4 3.15 -15.66 11.95
N TYR A 5 3.21 -14.38 12.36
CA TYR A 5 4.39 -13.53 12.17
C TYR A 5 5.68 -14.07 12.81
N ASP A 6 5.55 -14.86 13.87
CA ASP A 6 6.70 -15.41 14.58
C ASP A 6 7.39 -16.54 13.82
N LEU A 7 6.72 -17.12 12.83
CA LEU A 7 7.31 -18.08 11.88
C LEU A 7 8.14 -17.40 10.78
N ILE A 8 8.11 -16.06 10.68
CA ILE A 8 8.86 -15.32 9.67
C ILE A 8 10.31 -15.17 10.15
N PRO A 9 11.30 -15.68 9.39
CA PRO A 9 12.67 -15.89 9.85
C PRO A 9 13.46 -14.59 10.04
N THR A 10 13.10 -13.51 9.34
CA THR A 10 13.78 -12.22 9.45
C THR A 10 12.87 -11.15 10.03
N ARG A 11 13.46 -10.27 10.83
CA ARG A 11 12.75 -9.14 11.44
C ARG A 11 12.26 -8.17 10.38
N GLU A 12 13.05 -7.96 9.34
CA GLU A 12 12.79 -7.06 8.23
C GLU A 12 11.57 -7.53 7.43
N LEU A 13 11.52 -8.81 7.06
CA LEU A 13 10.38 -9.38 6.34
C LEU A 13 9.10 -9.37 7.20
N ARG A 14 9.23 -9.65 8.50
CA ARG A 14 8.12 -9.57 9.46
C ARG A 14 7.56 -8.15 9.56
N ALA A 15 8.43 -7.15 9.64
CA ALA A 15 8.05 -5.74 9.69
C ALA A 15 7.37 -5.29 8.39
N MET A 16 7.91 -5.71 7.24
CA MET A 16 7.34 -5.47 5.92
C MET A 16 5.92 -6.04 5.80
N LEU A 17 5.72 -7.31 6.18
CA LEU A 17 4.41 -7.95 6.08
C LEU A 17 3.39 -7.31 7.02
N ARG A 18 3.77 -6.98 8.26
CA ARG A 18 2.88 -6.27 9.19
C ARG A 18 2.47 -4.91 8.65
N ARG A 19 3.40 -4.17 8.03
CA ARG A 19 3.12 -2.90 7.38
C ARG A 19 2.14 -3.07 6.23
N TYR A 20 2.39 -4.02 5.34
CA TYR A 20 1.51 -4.33 4.20
C TYR A 20 0.08 -4.65 4.66
N VAL A 21 -0.09 -5.52 5.65
CA VAL A 21 -1.43 -5.91 6.11
C VAL A 21 -2.18 -4.75 6.74
N ARG A 22 -1.49 -3.89 7.50
CA ARG A 22 -2.07 -2.66 8.06
C ARG A 22 -2.51 -1.71 6.95
N GLU A 23 -1.64 -1.47 5.97
CA GLU A 23 -1.92 -0.59 4.82
C GLU A 23 -3.08 -1.12 3.98
N ARG A 24 -3.11 -2.42 3.73
CA ARG A 24 -4.16 -3.10 2.97
C ARG A 24 -5.54 -3.01 3.63
N LYS A 25 -5.60 -3.05 4.96
CA LYS A 25 -6.83 -2.85 5.74
C LYS A 25 -7.34 -1.41 5.73
N GLN A 26 -6.43 -0.46 5.58
CA GLN A 26 -6.74 0.96 5.53
C GLN A 26 -6.93 1.45 4.10
N GLU A 27 -6.93 0.54 3.12
CA GLU A 27 -7.01 0.86 1.69
C GLU A 27 -5.99 1.90 1.22
N ARG A 28 -4.84 1.96 1.90
CA ARG A 28 -3.74 2.87 1.54
C ARG A 28 -2.84 2.18 0.54
N PHE A 29 -2.86 2.65 -0.70
CA PHE A 29 -2.04 2.10 -1.78
C PHE A 29 -1.04 3.14 -2.27
N GLY A 30 0.18 2.73 -2.56
CA GLY A 30 1.16 3.57 -3.24
C GLY A 30 1.23 3.18 -4.72
N ILE A 31 1.24 4.17 -5.61
CA ILE A 31 1.53 3.97 -7.03
C ILE A 31 3.01 4.30 -7.22
N TYR A 32 3.78 3.31 -7.65
CA TYR A 32 5.15 3.51 -8.11
C TYR A 32 5.15 3.59 -9.63
N MET A 33 5.79 4.63 -10.16
CA MET A 33 6.00 4.81 -11.60
C MET A 33 7.50 4.90 -11.85
N ASP A 34 8.02 3.97 -12.64
CA ASP A 34 9.43 3.97 -13.02
C ASP A 34 9.71 5.07 -14.05
N SER A 35 10.85 5.74 -13.92
CA SER A 35 11.29 6.80 -14.83
C SER A 35 12.82 6.84 -14.89
N GLY A 36 13.36 7.33 -16.01
CA GLY A 36 14.80 7.32 -16.25
C GLY A 36 15.64 8.15 -15.26
N ASP A 37 15.02 9.08 -14.52
CA ASP A 37 15.62 9.92 -13.47
C ASP A 37 15.48 9.32 -12.05
N GLY A 38 14.90 8.13 -11.93
CA GLY A 38 14.55 7.49 -10.67
C GLY A 38 13.05 7.57 -10.42
N GLY A 39 12.42 6.41 -10.20
CA GLY A 39 10.96 6.32 -10.14
C GLY A 39 10.31 7.15 -9.04
N ARG A 40 9.03 7.48 -9.27
CA ARG A 40 8.20 8.34 -8.43
C ARG A 40 7.21 7.50 -7.63
N LEU A 41 6.96 7.90 -6.39
CA LEU A 41 5.96 7.27 -5.51
C LEU A 41 4.89 8.29 -5.17
N ALA A 42 3.63 7.96 -5.46
CA ALA A 42 2.45 8.72 -5.01
C ALA A 42 1.59 7.85 -4.10
N MET A 43 1.10 8.41 -3.00
CA MET A 43 0.16 7.71 -2.11
C MET A 43 -1.27 8.01 -2.57
N ILE A 44 -2.08 6.97 -2.70
CA ILE A 44 -3.54 7.08 -2.79
C ILE A 44 -4.04 7.23 -1.35
N GLU A 45 -4.53 8.42 -1.04
CA GLU A 45 -5.12 8.75 0.25
C GLU A 45 -6.64 8.98 0.10
N GLY A 46 -7.40 8.64 1.14
CA GLY A 46 -8.85 8.77 1.15
C GLY A 46 -9.61 7.51 0.68
N GLU A 47 -10.94 7.59 0.71
CA GLU A 47 -11.81 6.50 0.26
C GLU A 47 -11.79 6.39 -1.27
N ALA A 48 -11.86 5.15 -1.78
CA ALA A 48 -12.00 4.92 -3.21
C ALA A 48 -13.28 5.59 -3.73
N ARG A 49 -13.12 6.56 -4.63
CA ARG A 49 -14.26 7.23 -5.28
C ARG A 49 -14.74 6.40 -6.47
N SER A 50 -16.05 6.35 -6.70
CA SER A 50 -16.57 5.71 -7.91
C SER A 50 -16.19 6.52 -9.15
N TRP A 51 -15.95 5.84 -10.27
CA TRP A 51 -15.61 6.48 -11.55
C TRP A 51 -16.64 7.53 -12.00
N HIS A 52 -17.91 7.34 -11.67
CA HIS A 52 -18.96 8.31 -11.99
C HIS A 52 -18.83 9.63 -11.22
N GLN A 53 -18.27 9.61 -10.01
CA GLN A 53 -18.07 10.80 -9.20
C GLN A 53 -16.78 11.55 -9.56
N ALA A 54 -15.76 10.85 -10.05
CA ALA A 54 -14.47 11.45 -10.41
C ALA A 54 -14.51 12.30 -11.70
N ILE A 55 -15.54 12.14 -12.53
CA ILE A 55 -15.69 12.87 -13.81
C ILE A 55 -16.44 14.21 -13.62
N GLN A 56 -17.04 14.44 -12.45
CA GLN A 56 -17.87 15.63 -12.17
C GLN A 56 -17.17 16.74 -11.37
N ASP A 57 -15.94 16.52 -10.90
CA ASP A 57 -15.06 17.52 -10.26
C ASP A 57 -14.05 18.08 -11.27
#